data_AF-A0A2K5NH41-F1
#
_entry.id   AF-A0A2K5NH41-F1
#
_cell.length_a   1.000
_cell.length_b   1.000
_cell.length_c   1.000
_cell.angle_alpha   90.00
_cell.angle_beta   90.00
_cell.angle_gamma   90.00
#
_symmetry.space_group_name_H-M   'P 1'
#
loop_
_entity.id
_entity.type
_entity.pdbx_description
1 polymer ?
#
loop_
_entity_poly.entity_id
_entity_poly.type
_entity_poly.pdbx_seq_one_letter_code
_entity_poly.pdbx_strand_id
1 'polypeptide(L)'
;MKHINLSFAACGFLGIYHLGAASALCRHGKKLLKDVKAFAGASAGSLVASVLLTAPEKIEECNQFTYKFAEEIRRQSFGAVTPGYDIMAQLRSGIESILPPNAHELAQNRLHVSITNTRTRENHLVSTFSSREDLIKVLLASSFVPIYAGLKPVEYKGQKWVDGGLTNALPILPVGRTVTISPFSGRLDISPQDKGQLDLYVNIAKQDIMGQESKASKLCIPFDKKSIFRK
;
A
#
# COMPACT_ATOMS: atom_id res chain seq x y z
N MET A 1 27.23 7.09 6.43
CA MET A 1 26.43 5.88 6.12
C MET A 1 25.49 6.20 4.98
N LYS A 2 25.27 5.25 4.06
CA LYS A 2 24.34 5.43 2.93
C LYS A 2 22.94 5.70 3.49
N HIS A 3 22.33 6.80 3.10
CA HIS A 3 20.93 7.11 3.40
C HIS A 3 20.07 6.02 2.73
N ILE A 4 19.38 5.19 3.52
CA ILE A 4 18.54 4.11 3.00
C ILE A 4 17.09 4.42 3.32
N ASN A 5 16.21 4.15 2.36
CA ASN A 5 14.77 4.24 2.51
C ASN A 5 14.12 2.92 2.13
N LEU A 6 12.91 2.67 2.62
CA LEU A 6 12.08 1.54 2.21
C LEU A 6 10.84 2.07 1.49
N SER A 7 10.44 1.47 0.37
CA SER A 7 9.21 1.84 -0.34
C SER A 7 8.38 0.62 -0.68
N PHE A 8 7.09 0.68 -0.33
CA PHE A 8 6.14 -0.41 -0.51
C PHE A 8 5.10 -0.04 -1.58
N ALA A 9 4.97 -0.90 -2.59
CA ALA A 9 4.07 -0.66 -3.72
C ALA A 9 2.57 -0.66 -3.34
N ALA A 10 1.73 0.04 -4.10
CA ALA A 10 0.28 -0.15 -4.07
C ALA A 10 -0.08 -1.54 -4.61
N CYS A 11 -0.94 -2.27 -3.89
CA CYS A 11 -1.28 -3.65 -4.29
C CYS A 11 -2.62 -4.19 -3.72
N GLY A 12 -3.42 -3.36 -3.04
CA GLY A 12 -4.69 -3.80 -2.43
C GLY A 12 -4.51 -5.00 -1.48
N PHE A 13 -5.31 -6.05 -1.66
CA PHE A 13 -5.26 -7.25 -0.82
C PHE A 13 -3.97 -8.08 -0.93
N LEU A 14 -3.13 -7.84 -1.93
CA LEU A 14 -1.77 -8.39 -1.95
C LEU A 14 -0.86 -7.75 -0.89
N GLY A 15 -1.38 -6.82 -0.08
CA GLY A 15 -0.71 -6.27 1.10
C GLY A 15 -0.24 -7.31 2.11
N ILE A 16 -0.78 -8.54 2.06
CA ILE A 16 -0.25 -9.67 2.85
C ILE A 16 1.21 -10.00 2.51
N TYR A 17 1.64 -9.78 1.25
CA TYR A 17 3.04 -9.90 0.86
C TYR A 17 3.90 -8.88 1.60
N HIS A 18 3.43 -7.63 1.68
CA HIS A 18 4.13 -6.55 2.38
C HIS A 18 4.25 -6.84 3.86
N LEU A 19 3.21 -7.39 4.50
CA LEU A 19 3.28 -7.82 5.90
C LEU A 19 4.29 -8.96 6.11
N GLY A 20 4.35 -9.92 5.17
CA GLY A 20 5.38 -10.95 5.16
C GLY A 20 6.80 -10.36 5.04
N ALA A 21 7.00 -9.43 4.11
CA ALA A 21 8.27 -8.73 3.93
C ALA A 21 8.65 -7.90 5.17
N ALA A 22 7.70 -7.16 5.75
CA ALA A 22 7.91 -6.40 6.98
C ALA A 22 8.27 -7.30 8.17
N SER A 23 7.59 -8.45 8.32
CA SER A 23 7.90 -9.44 9.34
C SER A 23 9.31 -10.02 9.17
N ALA A 24 9.72 -10.30 7.94
CA ALA A 24 11.09 -10.76 7.64
C ALA A 24 12.13 -9.68 7.94
N LEU A 25 11.87 -8.42 7.59
CA LEU A 25 12.72 -7.27 7.93
C LEU A 25 12.88 -7.10 9.45
N CYS A 26 11.79 -7.22 10.22
CA CYS A 26 11.84 -7.15 11.68
C CYS A 26 12.66 -8.30 12.30
N ARG A 27 12.55 -9.52 11.74
CA ARG A 27 13.26 -10.70 12.24
C ARG A 27 14.74 -10.73 11.86
N HIS A 28 15.06 -10.45 10.60
CA HIS A 28 16.38 -10.68 10.01
C HIS A 28 17.11 -9.37 9.65
N GLY A 29 16.37 -8.29 9.41
CA GLY A 29 16.87 -7.00 8.92
C GLY A 29 17.09 -5.94 10.00
N LYS A 30 17.18 -6.29 11.29
CA LYS A 30 17.28 -5.31 12.40
C LYS A 30 18.41 -4.28 12.23
N LYS A 31 19.56 -4.70 11.68
CA LYS A 31 20.68 -3.78 11.39
C LYS A 31 20.29 -2.78 10.29
N LEU A 32 19.70 -3.26 9.20
CA LEU A 32 19.21 -2.42 8.10
C LEU A 32 18.17 -1.41 8.61
N LEU A 33 17.17 -1.86 9.37
CA LEU A 33 16.09 -1.00 9.87
C LEU A 33 16.58 0.15 10.76
N LYS A 34 17.70 -0.02 11.49
CA LYS A 34 18.33 1.06 12.27
C LYS A 34 18.86 2.20 11.38
N ASP A 35 19.26 1.88 10.16
CA ASP A 35 19.83 2.85 9.22
C ASP A 35 18.78 3.46 8.29
N VAL A 36 17.55 2.93 8.27
CA VAL A 36 16.44 3.45 7.44
C VAL A 36 16.02 4.83 7.93
N LYS A 37 16.09 5.81 7.03
CA LYS A 37 15.74 7.20 7.30
C LYS A 37 14.28 7.47 7.02
N ALA A 38 13.77 7.00 5.88
CA ALA A 38 12.39 7.18 5.49
C ALA A 38 11.75 5.89 4.96
N PHE A 39 10.43 5.85 5.10
CA PHE A 39 9.52 4.84 4.62
C PHE A 39 8.56 5.53 3.65
N ALA A 40 8.22 4.86 2.57
CA ALA A 40 7.30 5.38 1.57
C ALA A 40 6.31 4.30 1.14
N GLY A 41 5.16 4.72 0.64
CA GLY A 41 4.24 3.80 0.01
C GLY A 41 2.98 4.45 -0.52
N ALA A 42 2.20 3.63 -1.21
CA ALA A 42 0.89 3.95 -1.75
C ALA A 42 -0.10 2.84 -1.38
N SER A 43 -1.38 3.16 -1.15
CA SER A 43 -2.41 2.16 -0.83
C SER A 43 -1.99 1.24 0.33
N ALA A 44 -2.24 -0.07 0.21
CA ALA A 44 -1.76 -1.09 1.14
C ALA A 44 -0.27 -0.98 1.50
N GLY A 45 0.59 -0.55 0.58
CA GLY A 45 1.99 -0.29 0.86
C GLY A 45 2.21 0.84 1.86
N SER A 46 1.43 1.92 1.77
CA SER A 46 1.50 3.02 2.75
C SER A 46 1.03 2.61 4.15
N LEU A 47 0.04 1.71 4.23
CA LEU A 47 -0.42 1.13 5.50
C LEU A 47 0.69 0.32 6.16
N VAL A 48 1.32 -0.61 5.44
CA VAL A 48 2.41 -1.43 5.99
C VAL A 48 3.64 -0.60 6.31
N ALA A 49 3.97 0.39 5.47
CA ALA A 49 5.06 1.34 5.74
C ALA A 49 4.82 2.10 7.06
N SER A 50 3.59 2.54 7.32
CA SER A 50 3.22 3.23 8.56
C SER A 50 3.39 2.32 9.78
N VAL A 51 2.88 1.08 9.72
CA VAL A 51 3.00 0.10 10.80
C VAL A 51 4.46 -0.25 11.07
N LEU A 52 5.25 -0.56 10.04
CA LEU A 52 6.66 -0.93 10.20
C LEU A 52 7.48 0.20 10.84
N LEU A 53 7.14 1.46 10.55
CA LEU A 53 7.78 2.63 11.11
C LEU A 53 7.34 2.90 12.57
N THR A 54 6.04 2.82 12.86
CA THR A 54 5.49 3.35 14.12
C THR A 54 5.12 2.28 15.14
N ALA A 55 4.85 1.05 14.71
CA ALA A 55 4.40 -0.06 15.55
C ALA A 55 4.81 -1.43 14.96
N PRO A 56 6.12 -1.70 14.78
CA PRO A 56 6.59 -2.96 14.18
C PRO A 56 6.17 -4.22 14.96
N GLU A 57 5.88 -4.10 16.26
CA GLU A 57 5.34 -5.16 17.09
C GLU A 57 3.89 -5.55 16.73
N LYS A 58 3.16 -4.65 16.05
CA LYS A 58 1.76 -4.86 15.64
C LYS A 58 1.59 -5.56 14.29
N ILE A 59 2.68 -5.92 13.60
CA ILE A 59 2.62 -6.57 12.28
C ILE A 59 1.76 -7.84 12.30
N GLU A 60 1.82 -8.64 13.37
CA GLU A 60 1.01 -9.86 13.46
C GLU A 60 -0.48 -9.56 13.68
N GLU A 61 -0.80 -8.51 14.45
CA GLU A 61 -2.18 -8.02 14.58
C GLU A 61 -2.70 -7.50 13.22
N CYS A 62 -1.84 -6.82 12.43
CA CYS A 62 -2.16 -6.42 11.06
C CYS A 62 -2.44 -7.61 10.13
N ASN A 63 -1.69 -8.71 10.26
CA ASN A 63 -1.95 -9.94 9.50
C ASN A 63 -3.36 -10.45 9.78
N GLN A 64 -3.72 -10.58 11.06
CA GLN A 64 -5.04 -11.06 11.49
C GLN A 64 -6.16 -10.14 11.01
N PHE A 65 -5.98 -8.82 11.14
CA PHE A 65 -6.92 -7.84 10.61
C PHE A 65 -7.11 -8.01 9.09
N THR A 66 -6.02 -8.13 8.34
CA THR A 66 -6.04 -8.30 6.88
C THR A 66 -6.80 -9.57 6.47
N TYR A 67 -6.59 -10.69 7.17
CA TYR A 67 -7.32 -11.93 6.91
C TYR A 67 -8.81 -11.79 7.16
N LYS A 68 -9.21 -11.24 8.32
CA LYS A 68 -10.62 -11.01 8.68
C LYS A 68 -11.29 -10.08 7.69
N PHE A 69 -10.64 -8.96 7.37
CA PHE A 69 -11.14 -7.97 6.43
C PHE A 69 -11.35 -8.57 5.03
N ALA A 70 -10.38 -9.36 4.54
CA ALA A 70 -10.51 -10.05 3.27
C ALA A 70 -11.62 -11.12 3.28
N GLU A 71 -11.81 -11.82 4.40
CA GLU A 71 -12.89 -12.80 4.56
C GLU A 71 -14.28 -12.15 4.58
N GLU A 72 -14.45 -11.07 5.34
CA GLU A 72 -15.69 -10.29 5.38
C GLU A 72 -16.07 -9.80 4.00
N ILE A 73 -15.12 -9.25 3.24
CA ILE A 73 -15.34 -8.80 1.87
C ILE A 73 -15.72 -9.97 0.96
N ARG A 74 -15.06 -11.12 1.07
CA ARG A 74 -15.42 -12.31 0.27
C ARG A 74 -16.83 -12.83 0.57
N ARG A 75 -17.33 -12.66 1.79
CA ARG A 75 -18.68 -13.07 2.21
C ARG A 75 -19.78 -12.16 1.67
N GLN A 76 -19.46 -10.95 1.22
CA GLN A 76 -20.47 -10.03 0.69
C GLN A 76 -20.90 -10.42 -0.74
N SER A 77 -22.20 -10.29 -1.04
CA SER A 77 -22.79 -10.69 -2.33
C SER A 77 -22.12 -10.04 -3.55
N PHE A 78 -21.68 -8.79 -3.41
CA PHE A 78 -20.92 -8.06 -4.45
C PHE A 78 -19.50 -7.69 -3.99
N GLY A 79 -18.96 -8.39 -2.99
CA GLY A 79 -17.66 -8.07 -2.43
C GLY A 79 -17.61 -6.66 -1.84
N ALA A 80 -16.53 -5.96 -2.15
CA ALA A 80 -16.28 -4.56 -1.79
C ALA A 80 -17.44 -3.60 -2.16
N VAL A 81 -18.13 -3.83 -3.28
CA VAL A 81 -19.16 -2.90 -3.79
C VAL A 81 -20.56 -3.21 -3.28
N THR A 82 -20.68 -4.02 -2.22
CA THR A 82 -21.98 -4.41 -1.66
C THR A 82 -22.66 -3.20 -1.01
N PRO A 83 -23.90 -2.86 -1.42
CA PRO A 83 -24.63 -1.73 -0.83
C PRO A 83 -24.72 -1.85 0.70
N GLY A 84 -24.34 -0.77 1.40
CA GLY A 84 -24.34 -0.72 2.87
C GLY A 84 -23.06 -1.26 3.54
N TYR A 85 -22.12 -1.86 2.80
CA TYR A 85 -20.80 -2.24 3.34
C TYR A 85 -19.81 -1.09 3.16
N ASP A 86 -19.36 -0.49 4.27
CA ASP A 86 -18.39 0.60 4.25
C ASP A 86 -16.96 0.07 4.52
N ILE A 87 -16.26 -0.25 3.43
CA ILE A 87 -14.86 -0.67 3.43
C ILE A 87 -13.97 0.35 4.14
N MET A 88 -14.24 1.64 3.93
CA MET A 88 -13.39 2.70 4.46
C MET A 88 -13.58 2.88 5.95
N ALA A 89 -14.79 2.67 6.46
CA ALA A 89 -15.05 2.64 7.91
C ALA A 89 -14.34 1.46 8.59
N GLN A 90 -14.39 0.26 7.99
CA GLN A 90 -13.67 -0.90 8.52
C GLN A 90 -12.15 -0.70 8.48
N LEU A 91 -11.62 -0.20 7.37
CA LEU A 91 -10.21 0.13 7.24
C LEU A 91 -9.79 1.18 8.28
N ARG A 92 -10.58 2.23 8.47
CA ARG A 92 -10.34 3.26 9.49
C ARG A 92 -10.27 2.65 10.89
N SER A 93 -11.23 1.79 11.26
CA SER A 93 -11.24 1.08 12.54
C SER A 93 -9.96 0.26 12.75
N GLY A 94 -9.49 -0.45 11.72
CA GLY A 94 -8.22 -1.16 11.76
C GLY A 94 -7.02 -0.25 12.00
N ILE A 95 -6.93 0.87 11.27
CA ILE A 95 -5.85 1.86 11.45
C ILE A 95 -5.88 2.47 12.86
N GLU A 96 -7.06 2.85 13.36
CA GLU A 96 -7.26 3.39 14.70
C GLU A 96 -6.93 2.39 15.81
N SER A 97 -7.11 1.10 15.58
CA SER A 97 -6.75 0.05 16.54
C SER A 97 -5.25 -0.24 16.58
N ILE A 98 -4.58 -0.15 15.43
CA ILE A 98 -3.19 -0.60 15.25
C ILE A 98 -2.17 0.51 15.51
N LEU A 99 -2.42 1.72 14.98
CA LEU A 99 -1.44 2.80 15.09
C LEU A 99 -1.42 3.39 16.50
N PRO A 100 -0.24 3.70 17.07
CA PRO A 100 -0.16 4.28 18.40
C PRO A 100 -0.69 5.73 18.44
N PRO A 101 -1.01 6.28 19.62
CA PRO A 101 -1.47 7.67 19.77
C PRO A 101 -0.52 8.71 19.16
N ASN A 102 0.80 8.48 19.25
CA ASN A 102 1.85 9.36 18.73
C ASN A 102 2.35 8.97 17.32
N ALA A 103 1.61 8.15 16.56
CA ALA A 103 2.05 7.67 15.24
C ALA A 103 2.41 8.81 14.28
N HIS A 104 1.68 9.93 14.32
CA HIS A 104 1.93 11.10 13.49
C HIS A 104 3.29 11.78 13.79
N GLU A 105 3.71 11.79 15.06
CA GLU A 105 5.01 12.32 15.48
C GLU A 105 6.15 11.42 14.99
N LEU A 106 5.98 10.09 15.12
CA LEU A 106 6.95 9.10 14.64
C LEU A 106 7.07 9.11 13.10
N ALA A 107 5.96 9.38 12.41
CA ALA A 107 5.86 9.47 10.96
C ALA A 107 6.38 10.78 10.38
N GLN A 108 6.50 11.83 11.20
CA GLN A 108 6.86 13.17 10.76
C GLN A 108 8.21 13.18 10.02
N ASN A 109 8.19 13.60 8.74
CA ASN A 109 9.34 13.62 7.82
C ASN A 109 10.01 12.25 7.59
N ARG A 110 9.39 11.16 8.05
CA ARG A 110 9.90 9.80 7.94
C ARG A 110 8.97 8.88 7.16
N LEU A 111 7.68 9.18 7.10
CA LEU A 111 6.71 8.47 6.26
C LEU A 111 6.34 9.35 5.07
N HIS A 112 6.36 8.80 3.86
CA HIS A 112 5.93 9.49 2.64
C HIS A 112 4.75 8.71 2.03
N VAL A 113 3.57 9.29 2.11
CA VAL A 113 2.32 8.67 1.64
C VAL A 113 1.92 9.27 0.29
N SER A 114 1.81 8.42 -0.72
CA SER A 114 1.33 8.77 -2.05
C SER A 114 -0.19 8.93 -2.06
N ILE A 115 -0.66 10.07 -2.54
CA ILE A 115 -2.09 10.35 -2.77
C ILE A 115 -2.28 10.99 -4.14
N THR A 116 -3.42 10.72 -4.77
CA THR A 116 -3.77 11.25 -6.10
C THR A 116 -4.83 12.33 -5.98
N ASN A 117 -4.58 13.51 -6.53
CA ASN A 117 -5.57 14.57 -6.60
C ASN A 117 -6.64 14.24 -7.64
N THR A 118 -7.92 14.24 -7.26
CA THR A 118 -9.01 13.88 -8.20
C THR A 118 -9.21 14.87 -9.34
N ARG A 119 -8.92 16.16 -9.11
CA ARG A 119 -9.16 17.23 -10.09
C ARG A 119 -7.98 17.38 -11.03
N THR A 120 -6.76 17.52 -10.48
CA THR A 120 -5.55 17.74 -11.30
C THR A 120 -4.95 16.45 -11.82
N ARG A 121 -5.32 15.29 -11.23
CA ARG A 121 -4.71 13.97 -11.50
C ARG A 121 -3.22 13.91 -11.20
N GLU A 122 -2.73 14.84 -10.39
CA GLU A 122 -1.34 14.88 -9.96
C GLU A 122 -1.12 14.07 -8.68
N ASN A 123 0.09 13.55 -8.53
CA ASN A 123 0.51 12.87 -7.32
C ASN A 123 1.02 13.86 -6.27
N HIS A 124 0.78 13.56 -5.00
CA HIS A 124 1.39 14.25 -3.88
C HIS A 124 1.95 13.24 -2.86
N LEU A 125 3.16 13.49 -2.37
CA LEU A 125 3.80 12.70 -1.31
C LEU A 125 3.71 13.46 0.01
N VAL A 126 2.69 13.16 0.81
CA VAL A 126 2.52 13.77 2.13
C VAL A 126 3.52 13.16 3.09
N SER A 127 4.27 14.01 3.82
CA SER A 127 5.24 13.55 4.83
C SER A 127 5.17 14.29 6.17
N THR A 128 4.23 15.21 6.30
CA THR A 128 4.03 16.01 7.51
C THR A 128 2.60 15.84 7.99
N PHE A 129 2.42 15.56 9.27
CA PHE A 129 1.13 15.23 9.87
C PHE A 129 0.92 16.08 11.13
N SER A 130 -0.15 16.89 11.15
CA SER A 130 -0.42 17.76 12.30
C SER A 130 -1.02 17.04 13.51
N SER A 131 -1.59 15.86 13.29
CA SER A 131 -2.19 15.01 14.33
C SER A 131 -2.27 13.55 13.86
N ARG A 132 -2.60 12.64 14.78
CA ARG A 132 -2.92 11.24 14.45
C ARG A 132 -4.07 11.15 13.45
N GLU A 133 -5.09 11.99 13.61
CA GLU A 133 -6.22 12.07 12.69
C GLU A 133 -5.81 12.56 11.29
N ASP A 134 -4.87 13.50 11.22
CA ASP A 134 -4.30 13.97 9.95
C ASP A 134 -3.60 12.82 9.21
N LEU A 135 -2.77 12.04 9.93
CA LEU A 135 -2.12 10.84 9.38
C LEU A 135 -3.15 9.80 8.91
N ILE A 136 -4.14 9.46 9.73
CA ILE A 136 -5.18 8.47 9.39
C ILE A 136 -5.92 8.91 8.12
N LYS A 137 -6.30 10.18 8.03
CA LYS A 137 -7.00 10.74 6.86
C LYS A 137 -6.16 10.61 5.58
N VAL A 138 -4.86 10.84 5.65
CA VAL A 138 -3.95 10.69 4.51
C VAL A 138 -3.80 9.21 4.10
N LEU A 139 -3.70 8.28 5.06
CA LEU A 139 -3.66 6.83 4.80
C LEU A 139 -4.96 6.33 4.15
N LEU A 140 -6.12 6.84 4.60
CA LEU A 140 -7.42 6.54 4.00
C LEU A 140 -7.51 7.10 2.58
N ALA A 141 -7.04 8.32 2.33
CA ALA A 141 -6.98 8.88 0.98
C ALA A 141 -6.10 8.03 0.06
N SER A 142 -4.92 7.63 0.54
CA SER A 142 -3.97 6.76 -0.16
C SER A 142 -4.53 5.38 -0.49
N SER A 143 -5.55 4.92 0.24
CA SER A 143 -6.18 3.60 0.07
C SER A 143 -7.59 3.64 -0.55
N PHE A 144 -8.07 4.83 -0.92
CA PHE A 144 -9.40 4.99 -1.51
C PHE A 144 -9.35 4.71 -3.01
N VAL A 145 -9.65 3.47 -3.42
CA VAL A 145 -9.76 3.12 -4.83
C VAL A 145 -11.18 3.47 -5.32
N PRO A 146 -11.35 4.41 -6.27
CA PRO A 146 -12.66 4.76 -6.80
C PRO A 146 -13.43 3.55 -7.30
N ILE A 147 -14.76 3.58 -7.22
CA ILE A 147 -15.68 2.47 -7.57
C ILE A 147 -15.65 1.34 -6.55
N TYR A 148 -14.48 0.91 -6.07
CA TYR A 148 -14.37 -0.13 -5.04
C TYR A 148 -14.66 0.38 -3.63
N ALA A 149 -14.17 1.56 -3.26
CA ALA A 149 -14.28 2.14 -1.92
C ALA A 149 -15.47 3.12 -1.76
N GLY A 150 -16.33 3.22 -2.77
CA GLY A 150 -17.46 4.14 -2.82
C GLY A 150 -17.28 5.29 -3.83
N LEU A 151 -18.23 6.24 -3.81
CA LEU A 151 -18.32 7.34 -4.78
C LEU A 151 -17.82 8.69 -4.24
N LYS A 152 -17.55 8.80 -2.94
CA LYS A 152 -17.11 10.05 -2.30
C LYS A 152 -15.62 9.98 -1.95
N PRO A 153 -14.74 10.65 -2.72
CA PRO A 153 -13.32 10.77 -2.40
C PRO A 153 -13.08 11.36 -1.02
N VAL A 154 -11.89 11.11 -0.47
CA VAL A 154 -11.48 11.66 0.83
C VAL A 154 -11.17 13.16 0.68
N GLU A 155 -11.79 13.98 1.51
CA GLU A 155 -11.48 15.41 1.58
C GLU A 155 -10.30 15.67 2.52
N TYR A 156 -9.23 16.25 1.99
CA TYR A 156 -8.02 16.61 2.72
C TYR A 156 -7.52 17.97 2.26
N LYS A 157 -7.35 18.90 3.20
CA LYS A 157 -6.91 20.29 2.97
C LYS A 157 -7.73 21.02 1.87
N GLY A 158 -9.06 20.88 1.92
CA GLY A 158 -9.99 21.53 0.98
C GLY A 158 -9.97 20.95 -0.44
N GLN A 159 -9.33 19.80 -0.64
CA GLN A 159 -9.25 19.11 -1.93
C GLN A 159 -9.65 17.65 -1.79
N LYS A 160 -10.00 17.02 -2.91
CA LYS A 160 -10.47 15.63 -2.96
C LYS A 160 -9.38 14.70 -3.46
N TRP A 161 -9.12 13.64 -2.72
CA TRP A 161 -8.00 12.73 -2.92
C TRP A 161 -8.46 11.27 -2.96
N VAL A 162 -7.72 10.48 -3.74
CA VAL A 162 -7.94 9.05 -3.95
C VAL A 162 -6.60 8.32 -3.96
N ASP A 163 -6.64 7.00 -4.15
CA ASP A 163 -5.50 6.10 -4.02
C ASP A 163 -4.27 6.60 -4.77
N GLY A 164 -3.14 6.67 -4.06
CA GLY A 164 -1.85 7.13 -4.61
C GLY A 164 -1.32 6.23 -5.71
N GLY A 165 -1.71 4.96 -5.71
CA GLY A 165 -1.37 3.96 -6.71
C GLY A 165 -1.88 4.28 -8.11
N LEU A 166 -2.83 5.21 -8.24
CA LEU A 166 -3.29 5.68 -9.56
C LEU A 166 -2.25 6.56 -10.27
N THR A 167 -1.33 7.19 -9.55
CA THR A 167 -0.35 8.13 -10.12
C THR A 167 1.10 7.83 -9.75
N ASN A 168 1.34 7.20 -8.60
CA ASN A 168 2.65 6.81 -8.12
C ASN A 168 2.51 5.61 -7.17
N ALA A 169 2.49 4.42 -7.76
CA ALA A 169 2.29 3.15 -7.05
C ALA A 169 3.48 2.72 -6.21
N LEU A 170 4.70 3.11 -6.56
CA LEU A 170 5.90 2.76 -5.83
C LEU A 170 6.82 3.98 -5.70
N PRO A 171 6.60 4.84 -4.67
CA PRO A 171 7.33 6.09 -4.54
C PRO A 171 8.83 5.88 -4.34
N ILE A 172 9.65 6.49 -5.18
CA ILE A 172 11.11 6.58 -4.99
C ILE A 172 11.43 7.94 -4.38
N LEU A 173 12.20 7.95 -3.29
CA LEU A 173 12.56 9.19 -2.60
C LEU A 173 13.79 9.82 -3.25
N PRO A 174 13.84 11.16 -3.36
CA PRO A 174 14.91 11.85 -4.11
C PRO A 174 16.28 11.79 -3.43
N VAL A 175 16.32 11.52 -2.12
CA VAL A 175 17.55 11.47 -1.33
C VAL A 175 17.77 10.06 -0.80
N GLY A 176 18.95 9.51 -1.07
CA GLY A 176 19.35 8.18 -0.60
C GLY A 176 18.90 7.04 -1.52
N ARG A 177 19.23 5.81 -1.13
CA ARG A 177 18.85 4.59 -1.85
C ARG A 177 17.50 4.10 -1.31
N THR A 178 16.46 4.13 -2.13
CA THR A 178 15.15 3.56 -1.81
C THR A 178 15.09 2.09 -2.19
N VAL A 179 15.14 1.19 -1.22
CA VAL A 179 14.89 -0.25 -1.39
C VAL A 179 13.40 -0.46 -1.67
N THR A 180 13.08 -1.13 -2.77
CA THR A 180 11.70 -1.32 -3.23
C THR A 180 11.14 -2.69 -2.88
N ILE A 181 9.90 -2.71 -2.39
CA ILE A 181 9.17 -3.91 -2.02
C ILE A 181 7.87 -3.96 -2.83
N SER A 182 7.64 -5.05 -3.56
CA SER A 182 6.41 -5.24 -4.32
C SER A 182 6.01 -6.72 -4.45
N PRO A 183 4.71 -7.04 -4.37
CA PRO A 183 4.22 -8.37 -4.68
C PRO A 183 4.23 -8.69 -6.17
N PHE A 184 4.54 -7.74 -7.05
CA PHE A 184 4.60 -7.94 -8.49
C PHE A 184 6.04 -8.25 -8.92
N SER A 185 6.21 -9.28 -9.75
CA SER A 185 7.51 -9.60 -10.34
C SER A 185 8.01 -8.43 -11.20
N GLY A 186 9.27 -8.06 -11.01
CA GLY A 186 9.87 -6.92 -11.70
C GLY A 186 11.33 -6.71 -11.30
N ARG A 187 11.92 -5.61 -11.80
CA ARG A 187 13.27 -5.17 -11.43
C ARG A 187 13.26 -4.41 -10.09
N LEU A 188 12.84 -5.12 -9.04
CA LEU A 188 12.63 -4.58 -7.69
C LEU A 188 13.53 -5.31 -6.69
N ASP A 189 13.84 -4.68 -5.56
CA ASP A 189 14.80 -5.26 -4.61
C ASP A 189 14.21 -6.46 -3.85
N ILE A 190 12.93 -6.37 -3.48
CA ILE A 190 12.18 -7.43 -2.82
C ILE A 190 10.88 -7.64 -3.61
N SER A 191 10.90 -8.65 -4.49
CA SER A 191 9.72 -9.09 -5.26
C SER A 191 9.80 -10.59 -5.54
N PRO A 192 8.68 -11.24 -5.93
CA PRO A 192 8.72 -12.59 -6.47
C PRO A 192 9.64 -12.68 -7.69
N GLN A 193 10.33 -13.81 -7.83
CA GLN A 193 11.09 -14.14 -9.03
C GLN A 193 10.21 -14.98 -9.95
N ASP A 194 10.05 -14.54 -11.19
CA ASP A 194 9.39 -15.35 -12.23
C ASP A 194 10.46 -15.83 -13.23
N LYS A 195 10.37 -17.10 -13.64
CA LYS A 195 11.35 -17.78 -14.50
C LYS A 195 10.84 -17.89 -15.95
N GLY A 196 10.13 -16.87 -16.43
CA GLY A 196 9.54 -16.83 -17.78
C GLY A 196 10.57 -16.50 -18.87
N GLN A 197 10.35 -16.99 -20.10
CA GLN A 197 11.29 -16.91 -21.22
C GLN A 197 11.32 -15.57 -21.99
N LEU A 198 10.45 -14.61 -21.67
CA LEU A 198 10.40 -13.30 -22.34
C LEU A 198 10.12 -12.19 -21.33
N ASP A 199 11.10 -11.29 -21.19
CA ASP A 199 11.16 -10.15 -20.27
C ASP A 199 10.36 -8.95 -20.83
N LEU A 200 9.03 -9.05 -20.92
CA LEU A 200 8.18 -7.91 -21.31
C LEU A 200 7.77 -7.12 -20.06
N TYR A 201 8.18 -5.85 -19.97
CA TYR A 201 7.85 -4.96 -18.85
C TYR A 201 6.87 -3.87 -19.29
N VAL A 202 5.82 -3.64 -18.49
CA VAL A 202 4.86 -2.55 -18.67
C VAL A 202 4.99 -1.58 -17.51
N ASN A 203 5.18 -0.30 -17.80
CA ASN A 203 5.17 0.75 -16.78
C ASN A 203 3.72 1.15 -16.47
N ILE A 204 3.27 0.87 -15.25
CA ILE A 204 1.94 1.25 -14.77
C ILE A 204 2.13 2.09 -13.51
N ALA A 205 1.68 3.35 -13.55
CA ALA A 205 1.76 4.28 -12.43
C ALA A 205 3.16 4.36 -11.78
N LYS A 206 4.22 4.45 -12.61
CA LYS A 206 5.64 4.52 -12.21
C LYS A 206 6.21 3.24 -11.60
N GLN A 207 5.56 2.11 -11.82
CA GLN A 207 6.10 0.79 -11.49
C GLN A 207 6.26 -0.05 -12.75
N ASP A 208 7.43 -0.65 -12.94
CA ASP A 208 7.65 -1.65 -13.98
C ASP A 208 7.12 -3.00 -13.50
N ILE A 209 6.08 -3.49 -14.17
CA ILE A 209 5.46 -4.78 -13.90
C ILE A 209 5.74 -5.70 -15.08
N MET A 210 6.20 -6.92 -14.83
CA MET A 210 6.39 -7.89 -15.90
C MET A 210 5.03 -8.39 -16.42
N GLY A 211 4.78 -8.21 -17.72
CA GLY A 211 3.58 -8.66 -18.41
C GLY A 211 3.80 -10.01 -19.09
N GLN A 212 2.86 -10.94 -18.94
CA GLN A 212 2.85 -12.17 -19.74
C GLN A 212 2.07 -11.94 -21.05
N GLU A 213 2.66 -12.30 -22.19
CA GLU A 213 2.18 -12.03 -23.56
C GLU A 213 0.84 -12.72 -23.94
N SER A 214 0.18 -13.43 -23.04
CA SER A 214 -1.11 -14.11 -23.30
C SER A 214 -2.33 -13.52 -22.57
N LYS A 215 -2.19 -12.39 -21.86
CA LYS A 215 -3.32 -11.75 -21.15
C LYS A 215 -3.35 -10.22 -21.24
N ALA A 216 -2.84 -9.63 -22.33
CA ALA A 216 -2.87 -8.18 -22.57
C ALA A 216 -4.29 -7.57 -22.60
N SER A 217 -5.35 -8.39 -22.61
CA SER A 217 -6.76 -7.95 -22.57
C SER A 217 -7.43 -8.03 -21.19
N LYS A 218 -6.72 -8.32 -20.09
CA LYS A 218 -7.28 -8.35 -18.71
C LYS A 218 -6.61 -7.38 -17.72
N LEU A 219 -5.98 -6.31 -18.20
CA LEU A 219 -5.43 -5.25 -17.35
C LEU A 219 -6.49 -4.22 -16.89
N CYS A 220 -7.70 -4.70 -16.59
CA CYS A 220 -8.68 -4.05 -15.74
C CYS A 220 -9.04 -5.10 -14.71
N ILE A 221 -8.31 -5.18 -13.58
CA ILE A 221 -8.41 -6.26 -12.57
C ILE A 221 -9.86 -6.74 -12.42
N PRO A 222 -10.28 -7.83 -13.09
CA PRO A 222 -11.51 -8.49 -12.74
C PRO A 222 -11.06 -9.52 -11.71
N PHE A 223 -11.55 -9.39 -10.48
CA PHE A 223 -11.53 -10.47 -9.52
C PHE A 223 -12.22 -11.68 -10.16
N ASP A 224 -11.46 -12.54 -10.83
CA ASP A 224 -11.97 -13.78 -11.39
C ASP A 224 -12.04 -14.78 -10.23
N LYS A 225 -13.26 -15.02 -9.75
CA LYS A 225 -13.62 -15.83 -8.57
C LYS A 225 -13.16 -17.31 -8.63
N LYS A 226 -12.36 -17.73 -9.62
CA LYS A 226 -12.12 -19.16 -9.90
C LYS A 226 -10.67 -19.64 -10.05
N SER A 227 -9.63 -18.83 -9.87
CA SER A 227 -8.27 -19.26 -10.26
C SER A 227 -7.28 -19.63 -9.14
N ILE A 228 -7.66 -19.73 -7.85
CA ILE A 228 -6.68 -20.02 -6.77
C ILE A 228 -6.94 -21.35 -6.03
N PHE A 229 -7.69 -22.29 -6.61
CA PHE A 229 -7.72 -23.67 -6.09
C PHE A 229 -7.77 -24.69 -7.23
N ARG A 230 -6.58 -25.04 -7.74
CA ARG A 230 -6.27 -26.39 -8.21
C ARG A 230 -5.06 -26.89 -7.43
N LYS A 231 -5.34 -27.43 -6.25
CA LYS A 231 -4.94 -28.77 -5.80
C LYS A 231 -5.74 -29.08 -4.56
#